data_AF-A0A1Y2B178-F1
#
_entry.id   AF-A0A1Y2B178-F1
#
_cell.length_a   1.000
_cell.length_b   1.000
_cell.length_c   1.000
_cell.angle_alpha   90.00
_cell.angle_beta   90.00
_cell.angle_gamma   90.00
#
_symmetry.space_group_name_H-M   'P 1'
#
loop_
_entity.id
_entity.type
_entity.pdbx_description
1 polymer ?
#
loop_
_entity_poly.entity_id
_entity_poly.type
_entity_poly.pdbx_seq_one_letter_code
_entity_poly.pdbx_strand_id
1 'polypeptide(L)'
;MSETDKKMNPTLEEYLRKRKNPNQKPLIQIADEKERLLKIKEQKEQQKTEGVEENIEEEPPYFLQSLVFAVPFTLLYAWLYYLVYFQYNMLDELEYKELLIETLKIIPSFIMISYLVRRYKKYLLLHIILGIAGSICAVYTIHIIFIDERFGQMLRTPGLIVLCIYAVMEVNVVIAVLVIIPPIVYYYMDGFRTKLTKME
;
A
#
# COMPACT_ATOMS: atom_id res chain seq x y z
N MET A 1 -53.32 -48.61 53.78
CA MET A 1 -51.93 -48.26 53.37
C MET A 1 -52.01 -47.85 51.91
N SER A 2 -52.19 -46.57 51.57
CA SER A 2 -51.17 -45.50 51.45
C SER A 2 -49.93 -45.98 50.72
N GLU A 3 -49.32 -45.30 49.76
CA GLU A 3 -49.53 -44.00 49.12
C GLU A 3 -48.36 -43.94 48.13
N THR A 4 -48.57 -43.60 46.87
CA THR A 4 -47.62 -42.77 46.12
C THR A 4 -48.25 -42.35 44.80
N ASP A 5 -49.17 -41.41 44.94
CA ASP A 5 -49.60 -40.53 43.88
C ASP A 5 -48.40 -39.65 43.50
N LYS A 6 -47.60 -40.14 42.55
CA LYS A 6 -46.45 -39.41 42.03
C LYS A 6 -47.01 -38.32 41.11
N LYS A 7 -47.31 -37.14 41.68
CA LYS A 7 -47.77 -35.95 40.95
C LYS A 7 -46.87 -35.72 39.74
N MET A 8 -47.42 -36.01 38.57
CA MET A 8 -46.75 -35.83 37.29
C MET A 8 -46.52 -34.34 37.10
N ASN A 9 -45.27 -33.97 36.78
CA ASN A 9 -44.87 -32.58 36.63
C ASN A 9 -45.67 -31.95 35.47
N PRO A 10 -46.37 -30.82 35.68
CA PRO A 10 -47.28 -30.24 34.68
C PRO A 10 -46.58 -29.87 33.36
N THR A 11 -45.27 -29.62 33.40
CA THR A 11 -44.45 -29.43 32.20
C THR A 11 -44.41 -30.68 31.34
N LEU A 12 -44.29 -31.87 31.95
CA LEU A 12 -44.21 -33.14 31.24
C LEU A 12 -45.54 -33.48 30.54
N GLU A 13 -46.67 -33.14 31.15
CA GLU A 13 -47.99 -33.27 30.52
C GLU A 13 -48.14 -32.35 29.30
N GLU A 14 -47.61 -31.12 29.37
CA GLU A 14 -47.62 -30.20 28.24
C GLU A 14 -46.75 -30.72 27.08
N TYR A 15 -45.59 -31.31 27.37
CA TYR A 15 -44.73 -31.97 26.38
C TYR A 15 -45.41 -33.19 25.73
N LEU A 16 -46.11 -34.01 26.52
CA LEU A 16 -46.84 -35.18 26.00
C LEU A 16 -48.09 -34.78 25.20
N ARG A 17 -48.80 -33.72 25.59
CA ARG A 17 -49.90 -33.14 24.80
C ARG A 17 -49.42 -32.60 23.45
N LYS A 18 -48.26 -31.93 23.40
CA LYS A 18 -47.70 -31.44 22.13
C LYS A 18 -47.33 -32.56 21.15
N ARG A 19 -46.88 -33.73 21.63
CA ARG A 19 -46.59 -34.90 20.78
C ARG A 19 -47.84 -35.62 20.25
N LYS A 20 -49.00 -35.44 20.87
CA LYS A 20 -50.26 -36.08 20.45
C LYS A 20 -51.00 -35.28 19.37
N ASN A 21 -50.27 -34.49 18.58
CA ASN A 21 -50.82 -33.77 17.44
C ASN A 21 -50.43 -34.51 16.14
N PRO A 22 -51.37 -35.16 15.44
CA PRO A 22 -51.08 -36.07 14.33
C PRO A 22 -50.48 -35.41 13.07
N ASN A 23 -50.25 -34.09 13.09
CA ASN A 23 -49.65 -33.33 11.99
C ASN A 23 -48.18 -32.91 12.23
N GLN A 24 -47.53 -33.37 13.32
CA GLN A 24 -46.08 -33.17 13.48
C GLN A 24 -45.32 -34.20 12.63
N LYS A 25 -44.76 -33.72 11.51
CA LYS A 25 -43.80 -34.48 10.70
C LYS A 25 -42.62 -34.94 11.58
N PRO A 26 -42.09 -36.15 11.38
CA PRO A 26 -41.03 -36.72 12.20
C PRO A 26 -39.76 -35.84 12.17
N LEU A 27 -39.04 -35.73 13.30
CA LEU A 27 -37.88 -34.85 13.48
C LEU A 27 -36.77 -35.01 12.42
N ILE A 28 -36.72 -36.18 11.76
CA ILE A 28 -35.79 -36.47 10.66
C ILE A 28 -36.08 -35.56 9.46
N GLN A 29 -37.37 -35.32 9.14
CA GLN A 29 -37.75 -34.42 8.04
C GLN A 29 -37.44 -32.95 8.34
N ILE A 30 -37.46 -32.54 9.62
CA ILE A 30 -37.13 -31.17 10.03
C ILE A 30 -35.61 -30.93 9.96
N ALA A 31 -34.80 -31.96 10.23
CA ALA A 31 -33.34 -31.88 10.08
C ALA A 31 -32.94 -31.76 8.59
N ASP A 32 -33.53 -32.59 7.73
CA ASP A 32 -33.27 -32.58 6.28
C ASP A 32 -33.72 -31.26 5.63
N GLU A 33 -34.86 -30.69 6.08
CA GLU A 33 -35.37 -29.41 5.58
C GLU A 33 -34.51 -28.23 6.06
N LYS A 34 -33.99 -28.30 7.29
CA LYS A 34 -33.06 -27.28 7.83
C LYS A 34 -31.70 -27.31 7.13
N GLU A 35 -31.20 -28.49 6.76
CA GLU A 35 -29.96 -28.64 6.00
C GLU A 35 -30.11 -28.10 4.56
N ARG A 36 -31.26 -28.32 3.93
CA ARG A 36 -31.58 -27.69 2.62
C ARG A 36 -31.66 -26.17 2.72
N LEU A 37 -32.27 -25.64 3.78
CA LEU A 37 -32.34 -24.19 4.02
C LEU A 37 -30.97 -23.57 4.30
N LEU A 38 -30.06 -24.30 4.97
CA LEU A 38 -28.68 -23.88 5.17
C LEU A 38 -27.91 -23.84 3.84
N LYS A 39 -28.02 -24.87 3.00
CA LYS A 39 -27.40 -24.87 1.65
C LYS A 39 -27.93 -23.74 0.76
N ILE A 40 -29.23 -23.44 0.83
CA ILE A 40 -29.83 -22.31 0.12
C ILE A 40 -29.35 -20.96 0.69
N LYS A 41 -29.13 -20.86 2.01
CA LYS A 41 -28.55 -19.67 2.64
C LYS A 41 -27.08 -19.49 2.27
N GLU A 42 -26.29 -20.56 2.29
CA GLU A 42 -24.88 -20.56 1.88
C GLU A 42 -24.75 -20.21 0.39
N GLN A 43 -25.61 -20.73 -0.48
CA GLN A 43 -25.66 -20.34 -1.89
C GLN A 43 -26.10 -18.90 -2.09
N LYS A 44 -27.06 -18.39 -1.28
CA LYS A 44 -27.44 -16.97 -1.30
C LYS A 44 -26.35 -16.07 -0.71
N GLU A 45 -25.59 -16.50 0.28
CA GLU A 45 -24.45 -15.76 0.83
C GLU A 45 -23.27 -15.78 -0.15
N GLN A 46 -23.01 -16.88 -0.84
CA GLN A 46 -22.04 -16.95 -1.92
C GLN A 46 -22.45 -16.08 -3.11
N GLN A 47 -23.71 -16.13 -3.56
CA GLN A 47 -24.24 -15.23 -4.60
C GLN A 47 -24.31 -13.76 -4.15
N LYS A 48 -24.45 -13.48 -2.86
CA LYS A 48 -24.39 -12.12 -2.31
C LYS A 48 -22.96 -11.65 -2.09
N THR A 49 -21.99 -12.56 -2.02
CA THR A 49 -20.57 -12.23 -2.02
C THR A 49 -20.08 -12.00 -3.47
N GLU A 50 -20.65 -12.70 -4.45
CA GLU A 50 -20.39 -12.48 -5.88
C GLU A 50 -21.23 -11.33 -6.48
N GLY A 51 -22.32 -10.93 -5.84
CA GLY A 51 -23.27 -9.92 -6.35
C GLY A 51 -23.24 -8.55 -5.65
N VAL A 52 -22.20 -8.25 -4.86
CA VAL A 52 -22.02 -6.94 -4.18
C VAL A 52 -20.81 -6.15 -4.71
N GLU A 53 -20.09 -6.66 -5.71
CA GLU A 53 -18.96 -5.95 -6.36
C GLU A 53 -19.35 -5.13 -7.60
N GLU A 54 -20.60 -4.68 -7.70
CA GLU A 54 -20.98 -3.63 -8.66
C GLU A 54 -21.38 -2.34 -7.93
N ASN A 55 -20.68 -2.02 -6.84
CA ASN A 55 -20.41 -0.62 -6.58
C ASN A 55 -19.46 -0.18 -7.68
N ILE A 56 -19.99 0.57 -8.64
CA ILE A 56 -19.21 1.52 -9.42
C ILE A 56 -18.67 2.54 -8.40
N GLU A 57 -17.67 2.16 -7.61
CA GLU A 57 -16.64 3.11 -7.24
C GLU A 57 -16.08 3.56 -8.58
N GLU A 58 -16.58 4.69 -9.09
CA GLU A 58 -15.89 5.42 -10.14
C GLU A 58 -14.50 5.72 -9.56
N GLU A 59 -13.54 4.81 -9.78
CA GLU A 59 -12.15 5.04 -9.45
C GLU A 59 -11.84 6.43 -10.00
N PRO A 60 -11.44 7.40 -9.16
CA PRO A 60 -11.22 8.76 -9.62
C PRO A 60 -10.28 8.69 -10.81
N PRO A 61 -10.53 9.48 -11.87
CA PRO A 61 -9.77 9.37 -13.10
C PRO A 61 -8.28 9.36 -12.77
N TYR A 62 -7.54 8.34 -13.25
CA TYR A 62 -6.13 8.12 -12.88
C TYR A 62 -5.27 9.38 -13.01
N PHE A 63 -5.65 10.27 -13.94
CA PHE A 63 -5.06 11.58 -14.11
C PHE A 63 -5.19 12.49 -12.88
N LEU A 64 -6.39 12.60 -12.28
CA LEU A 64 -6.64 13.47 -11.13
C LEU A 64 -5.94 12.93 -9.88
N GLN A 65 -5.91 11.61 -9.73
CA GLN A 65 -5.13 10.97 -8.66
C GLN A 65 -3.62 11.24 -8.85
N SER A 66 -3.11 11.15 -10.08
CA SER A 66 -1.71 11.47 -10.40
C SER A 66 -1.36 12.93 -10.13
N LEU A 67 -2.29 13.85 -10.42
CA LEU A 67 -2.11 15.28 -10.16
C LEU A 67 -2.00 15.57 -8.67
N VAL A 68 -2.91 15.00 -7.86
CA VAL A 68 -2.89 15.17 -6.39
C VAL A 68 -1.60 14.58 -5.80
N PHE A 69 -1.14 13.44 -6.31
CA PHE A 69 0.11 12.84 -5.87
C PHE A 69 1.36 13.61 -6.32
N ALA A 70 1.33 14.32 -7.45
CA ALA A 70 2.48 15.10 -7.89
C ALA A 70 2.82 16.25 -6.92
N VAL A 71 1.82 16.83 -6.23
CA VAL A 71 2.00 17.96 -5.30
C VAL A 71 2.99 17.68 -4.16
N PRO A 72 2.86 16.63 -3.33
CA PRO A 72 3.82 16.36 -2.27
C PRO A 72 5.23 16.06 -2.81
N PHE A 73 5.36 15.42 -3.97
CA PHE A 73 6.68 15.14 -4.56
C PHE A 73 7.36 16.37 -5.13
N THR A 74 6.60 17.31 -5.70
CA THR A 74 7.16 18.57 -6.21
C THR A 74 7.57 19.50 -5.07
N LEU A 75 6.80 19.51 -3.96
CA LEU A 75 7.21 20.18 -2.73
C LEU A 75 8.46 19.56 -2.12
N LEU A 76 8.54 18.22 -2.08
CA LEU A 76 9.73 17.52 -1.59
C LEU A 76 10.95 17.81 -2.47
N TYR A 77 10.78 17.86 -3.79
CA TYR A 77 11.83 18.25 -4.72
C TYR A 77 12.33 19.67 -4.45
N ALA A 78 11.43 20.64 -4.35
CA ALA A 78 11.78 22.03 -4.06
C ALA A 78 12.51 22.17 -2.72
N TRP A 79 12.06 21.44 -1.71
CA TRP A 79 12.70 21.40 -0.39
C TRP A 79 14.12 20.83 -0.44
N LEU A 80 14.30 19.69 -1.11
CA LEU A 80 15.62 19.08 -1.26
C LEU A 80 16.55 19.96 -2.11
N TYR A 81 16.03 20.61 -3.14
CA TYR A 81 16.78 21.56 -3.95
C TYR A 81 17.25 22.75 -3.10
N TYR A 82 16.37 23.33 -2.30
CA TYR A 82 16.72 24.38 -1.33
C TYR A 82 17.78 23.91 -0.32
N LEU A 83 17.67 22.67 0.20
CA LEU A 83 18.64 22.10 1.12
C LEU A 83 20.04 21.97 0.49
N VAL A 84 20.14 21.68 -0.81
CA VAL A 84 21.45 21.66 -1.49
C VAL A 84 22.08 23.05 -1.44
N TYR A 85 21.35 24.12 -1.79
CA TYR A 85 21.90 25.49 -1.68
C TYR A 85 22.26 25.87 -0.25
N PHE A 86 21.45 25.44 0.71
CA PHE A 86 21.72 25.64 2.13
C PHE A 86 23.02 24.94 2.57
N GLN A 87 23.25 23.71 2.12
CA GLN A 87 24.44 22.92 2.48
C GLN A 87 25.75 23.54 1.99
N TYR A 88 25.75 24.25 0.86
CA TYR A 88 26.95 24.89 0.30
C TYR A 88 27.07 26.38 0.65
N ASN A 89 26.20 26.92 1.51
CA ASN A 89 26.14 28.35 1.84
C ASN A 89 26.01 29.27 0.61
N MET A 90 25.31 28.81 -0.44
CA MET A 90 25.08 29.56 -1.68
C MET A 90 23.64 30.07 -1.79
N LEU A 91 22.96 30.29 -0.65
CA LEU A 91 21.57 30.76 -0.64
C LEU A 91 21.39 32.12 -1.33
N ASP A 92 22.41 32.98 -1.27
CA ASP A 92 22.39 34.30 -1.91
C ASP A 92 22.40 34.21 -3.45
N GLU A 93 22.88 33.08 -3.99
CA GLU A 93 22.86 32.79 -5.43
C GLU A 93 21.54 32.15 -5.87
N LEU A 94 20.69 31.70 -4.94
CA LEU A 94 19.42 31.08 -5.25
C LEU A 94 18.33 32.13 -5.44
N GLU A 95 18.04 32.46 -6.70
CA GLU A 95 16.86 33.25 -7.00
C GLU A 95 15.58 32.42 -6.76
N TYR A 96 14.63 32.93 -5.98
CA TYR A 96 13.32 32.29 -5.77
C TYR A 96 12.59 32.00 -7.08
N LYS A 97 12.82 32.82 -8.11
CA LYS A 97 12.25 32.64 -9.44
C LYS A 97 12.84 31.40 -10.13
N GLU A 98 14.15 31.17 -10.00
CA GLU A 98 14.81 29.98 -10.54
C GLU A 98 14.32 28.71 -9.83
N LEU A 99 14.19 28.74 -8.50
CA LEU A 99 13.61 27.63 -7.72
C LEU A 99 12.21 27.24 -8.23
N LEU A 100 11.34 28.24 -8.45
CA LEU A 100 10.00 27.99 -8.96
C LEU A 100 10.02 27.44 -10.39
N ILE A 101 10.88 27.95 -11.26
CA ILE A 101 11.02 27.47 -12.64
C ILE A 101 11.50 26.02 -12.66
N GLU A 102 12.54 25.69 -11.90
CA GLU A 102 13.07 24.32 -11.79
C GLU A 102 12.03 23.36 -11.20
N THR A 103 11.27 23.82 -10.20
CA THR A 103 10.17 23.03 -9.62
C THR A 103 9.04 22.82 -10.63
N LEU A 104 8.65 23.85 -11.40
CA LEU A 104 7.60 23.72 -12.41
C LEU A 104 8.01 22.77 -13.56
N LYS A 105 9.30 22.79 -13.94
CA LYS A 105 9.83 21.91 -15.01
C LYS A 105 9.68 20.43 -14.67
N ILE A 106 9.76 20.04 -13.39
CA ILE A 106 9.70 18.62 -12.99
C ILE A 106 8.28 18.09 -12.79
N ILE A 107 7.29 18.97 -12.58
CA ILE A 107 5.86 18.60 -12.43
C ILE A 107 5.38 17.66 -13.55
N PRO A 108 5.53 17.98 -14.85
CA PRO A 108 5.04 17.12 -15.92
C PRO A 108 5.70 15.73 -15.89
N SER A 109 6.98 15.63 -15.52
CA SER A 109 7.66 14.35 -15.36
C SER A 109 7.04 13.50 -14.25
N PHE A 110 6.75 14.10 -13.09
CA PHE A 110 6.09 13.39 -11.99
C PHE A 110 4.66 12.97 -12.34
N ILE A 111 3.89 13.81 -13.03
CA ILE A 111 2.55 13.47 -13.48
C ILE A 111 2.62 12.28 -14.45
N MET A 112 3.55 12.31 -15.41
CA MET A 112 3.72 11.24 -16.39
C MET A 112 4.10 9.91 -15.74
N ILE A 113 5.08 9.93 -14.82
CA ILE A 113 5.51 8.75 -14.07
C ILE A 113 4.36 8.21 -13.20
N SER A 114 3.66 9.10 -12.48
CA SER A 114 2.52 8.74 -11.63
C SER A 114 1.37 8.12 -12.42
N TYR A 115 1.06 8.70 -13.58
CA TYR A 115 0.03 8.17 -14.48
C TYR A 115 0.40 6.79 -15.00
N LEU A 116 1.65 6.60 -15.44
CA LEU A 116 2.12 5.32 -15.96
C LEU A 116 2.07 4.23 -14.89
N VAL A 117 2.57 4.53 -13.68
CA VAL A 117 2.58 3.56 -12.58
C VAL A 117 1.17 3.15 -12.17
N ARG A 118 0.25 4.11 -12.07
CA ARG A 118 -1.16 3.82 -11.73
C ARG A 118 -1.84 3.02 -12.83
N ARG A 119 -1.62 3.37 -14.09
CA ARG A 119 -2.20 2.66 -15.24
C ARG A 119 -1.77 1.20 -15.30
N TYR A 120 -0.51 0.92 -14.96
CA TYR A 120 0.08 -0.42 -15.05
C TYR A 120 0.28 -1.09 -13.69
N LYS A 121 -0.36 -0.60 -12.61
CA LYS A 121 -0.18 -1.10 -11.24
C LYS A 121 -0.44 -2.60 -11.08
N LYS A 122 -1.28 -3.19 -11.96
CA LYS A 122 -1.61 -4.63 -11.98
C LYS A 122 -0.44 -5.52 -12.44
N TYR A 123 0.55 -4.97 -13.14
CA TYR A 123 1.65 -5.75 -13.70
C TYR A 123 2.83 -5.84 -12.72
N LEU A 124 3.10 -7.04 -12.20
CA LEU A 124 4.26 -7.30 -11.32
C LEU A 124 5.59 -6.85 -11.93
N LEU A 125 5.72 -6.96 -13.25
CA LEU A 125 6.93 -6.56 -13.98
C LEU A 125 7.23 -5.06 -13.84
N LEU A 126 6.19 -4.21 -13.77
CA LEU A 126 6.37 -2.77 -13.52
C LEU A 126 6.95 -2.53 -12.12
N HIS A 127 6.48 -3.26 -11.11
CA HIS A 127 7.00 -3.16 -9.74
C HIS A 127 8.47 -3.58 -9.66
N ILE A 128 8.87 -4.61 -10.40
CA ILE A 128 10.26 -5.04 -10.48
C ILE A 128 11.12 -3.97 -11.15
N ILE A 129 10.69 -3.43 -12.30
CA ILE A 129 11.42 -2.37 -13.00
C ILE A 129 11.55 -1.12 -12.13
N LEU A 130 10.44 -0.70 -11.49
CA LEU A 130 10.41 0.48 -10.63
C LEU A 130 11.31 0.27 -9.40
N GLY A 131 11.34 -0.95 -8.85
CA GLY A 131 12.25 -1.30 -7.77
C GLY A 131 13.72 -1.25 -8.19
N ILE A 132 14.08 -1.85 -9.33
CA ILE A 132 15.46 -1.79 -9.86
C ILE A 132 15.88 -0.34 -10.11
N ALA A 133 15.02 0.45 -10.74
CA ALA A 133 15.26 1.87 -10.99
C ALA A 133 15.46 2.65 -9.66
N GLY A 134 14.60 2.42 -8.67
CA GLY A 134 14.72 3.01 -7.34
C GLY A 134 16.03 2.63 -6.64
N SER A 135 16.44 1.36 -6.73
CA SER A 135 17.69 0.87 -6.15
C SER A 135 18.91 1.51 -6.79
N ILE A 136 18.93 1.64 -8.13
CA ILE A 136 20.01 2.31 -8.85
C ILE A 136 20.07 3.79 -8.44
N CYS A 137 18.93 4.47 -8.37
CA CYS A 137 18.86 5.86 -7.94
C CYS A 137 19.37 6.04 -6.50
N ALA A 138 19.03 5.12 -5.59
CA ALA A 138 19.49 5.15 -4.20
C ALA A 138 21.01 4.98 -4.09
N VAL A 139 21.57 3.98 -4.78
CA VAL A 139 23.02 3.73 -4.79
C VAL A 139 23.75 4.93 -5.39
N TYR A 140 23.26 5.47 -6.50
CA TYR A 140 23.87 6.63 -7.16
C TYR A 140 23.77 7.90 -6.31
N THR A 141 22.67 8.09 -5.58
CA THR A 141 22.50 9.17 -4.61
C THR A 141 23.57 9.08 -3.52
N ILE A 142 23.78 7.89 -2.95
CA ILE A 142 24.82 7.66 -1.93
C ILE A 142 26.21 7.94 -2.51
N HIS A 143 26.46 7.50 -3.75
CA HIS A 143 27.72 7.79 -4.44
C HIS A 143 28.00 9.29 -4.55
N ILE A 144 27.02 10.09 -4.99
CA ILE A 144 27.17 11.55 -5.09
C ILE A 144 27.42 12.16 -3.70
N ILE A 145 26.66 11.74 -2.69
CA ILE A 145 26.76 12.31 -1.34
C ILE A 145 28.12 12.04 -0.68
N PHE A 146 28.74 10.87 -0.90
CA PHE A 146 29.96 10.48 -0.18
C PHE A 146 31.26 10.57 -1.00
N ILE A 147 31.17 10.47 -2.33
CA ILE A 147 32.35 10.40 -3.21
C ILE A 147 32.52 11.67 -4.03
N ASP A 148 31.45 12.18 -4.64
CA ASP A 148 31.50 13.32 -5.57
C ASP A 148 30.64 14.50 -5.07
N GLU A 149 31.10 15.13 -3.97
CA GLU A 149 30.49 16.27 -3.29
C GLU A 149 30.64 17.59 -4.07
N ARG A 150 30.59 17.55 -5.41
CA ARG A 150 30.61 18.75 -6.24
C ARG A 150 29.20 19.33 -6.29
N PHE A 151 29.09 20.63 -6.02
CA PHE A 151 27.82 21.37 -6.03
C PHE A 151 26.95 21.05 -7.26
N GLY A 152 27.52 21.09 -8.47
CA GLY A 152 26.78 20.83 -9.72
C GLY A 152 26.25 19.40 -9.84
N GLN A 153 26.90 18.40 -9.25
CA GLN A 153 26.35 17.04 -9.17
C GLN A 153 25.30 16.92 -8.08
N MET A 154 25.52 17.61 -6.96
CA MET A 154 24.58 17.61 -5.84
C MET A 154 23.23 18.23 -6.21
N LEU A 155 23.19 19.23 -7.12
CA LEU A 155 21.96 19.79 -7.67
C LEU A 155 21.05 18.78 -8.41
N ARG A 156 21.61 17.67 -8.91
CA ARG A 156 20.82 16.60 -9.56
C ARG A 156 20.26 15.58 -8.57
N THR A 157 20.79 15.56 -7.35
CA THR A 157 20.47 14.61 -6.29
C THR A 157 19.02 14.71 -5.79
N PRO A 158 18.42 15.91 -5.62
CA PRO A 158 17.01 16.05 -5.24
C PRO A 158 16.06 15.21 -6.10
N GLY A 159 16.22 15.24 -7.44
CA GLY A 159 15.38 14.46 -8.34
C GLY A 159 15.52 12.95 -8.13
N LEU A 160 16.75 12.46 -7.93
CA LEU A 160 17.05 11.05 -7.66
C LEU A 160 16.46 10.58 -6.33
N ILE A 161 16.56 11.39 -5.28
CA ILE A 161 15.99 11.10 -3.96
C ILE A 161 14.46 10.99 -4.06
N VAL A 162 13.82 11.97 -4.70
CA VAL A 162 12.36 11.97 -4.85
C VAL A 162 11.90 10.76 -5.66
N LEU A 163 12.60 10.41 -6.75
CA LEU A 163 12.31 9.23 -7.54
C LEU A 163 12.49 7.93 -6.74
N CYS A 164 13.51 7.85 -5.90
CA CYS A 164 13.73 6.72 -5.00
C CYS A 164 12.59 6.57 -3.98
N ILE A 165 12.20 7.66 -3.32
CA ILE A 165 11.09 7.67 -2.35
C ILE A 165 9.78 7.26 -3.05
N TYR A 166 9.55 7.81 -4.24
CA TYR A 166 8.41 7.45 -5.07
C TYR A 166 8.38 5.95 -5.41
N ALA A 167 9.52 5.39 -5.85
CA ALA A 167 9.64 3.98 -6.18
C ALA A 167 9.35 3.09 -4.96
N VAL A 168 9.88 3.44 -3.78
CA VAL A 168 9.63 2.69 -2.54
C VAL A 168 8.16 2.74 -2.12
N MET A 169 7.47 3.88 -2.32
CA MET A 169 6.06 4.02 -1.95
C MET A 169 5.10 3.27 -2.88
N GLU A 170 5.39 3.18 -4.17
CA GLU A 170 4.49 2.54 -5.15
C GLU A 170 4.67 1.02 -5.25
N VAL A 171 5.85 0.51 -4.85
CA VAL A 171 6.21 -0.90 -4.95
C VAL A 171 5.70 -1.70 -3.74
N ASN A 172 5.34 -2.97 -3.94
CA ASN A 172 4.97 -3.88 -2.86
C ASN A 172 6.04 -3.95 -1.76
N VAL A 173 5.63 -4.03 -0.49
CA VAL A 173 6.51 -4.03 0.69
C VAL A 173 7.68 -5.02 0.56
N VAL A 174 7.43 -6.23 0.05
CA VAL A 174 8.48 -7.24 -0.15
C VAL A 174 9.56 -6.76 -1.12
N ILE A 175 9.15 -6.22 -2.27
CA ILE A 175 10.07 -5.70 -3.28
C ILE A 175 10.74 -4.42 -2.75
N ALA A 176 10.02 -3.56 -2.02
CA ALA A 176 10.58 -2.37 -1.40
C ALA A 176 11.74 -2.70 -0.44
N VAL A 177 11.60 -3.76 0.38
CA VAL A 177 12.70 -4.24 1.23
C VAL A 177 13.89 -4.68 0.38
N LEU A 178 13.67 -5.44 -0.70
CA LEU A 178 14.74 -5.85 -1.61
C LEU A 178 15.45 -4.67 -2.28
N VAL A 179 14.72 -3.60 -2.59
CA VAL A 179 15.27 -2.37 -3.22
C VAL A 179 16.18 -1.60 -2.28
N ILE A 180 15.96 -1.69 -0.97
CA ILE A 180 16.75 -1.00 0.06
C ILE A 180 18.04 -1.76 0.41
N ILE A 181 18.11 -3.07 0.14
CA ILE A 181 19.31 -3.86 0.46
C ILE A 181 20.55 -3.37 -0.30
N PRO A 182 20.54 -3.19 -1.65
CA PRO A 182 21.71 -2.73 -2.38
C PRO A 182 22.30 -1.39 -1.90
N PRO A 183 21.52 -0.31 -1.67
CA PRO A 183 22.08 0.94 -1.16
C PRO A 183 22.65 0.81 0.26
N ILE A 184 22.06 -0.03 1.12
CA ILE A 184 22.63 -0.33 2.44
C ILE A 184 23.98 -1.03 2.31
N VAL A 185 24.05 -2.10 1.50
CA VAL A 185 25.29 -2.84 1.27
C VAL A 185 26.36 -1.93 0.68
N TYR A 186 26.00 -1.11 -0.30
CA TYR A 186 26.90 -0.12 -0.91
C TYR A 186 27.43 0.87 0.13
N TYR A 187 26.56 1.41 0.99
CA TYR A 187 26.95 2.31 2.07
C TYR A 187 27.95 1.67 3.05
N TYR A 188 27.71 0.41 3.43
CA TYR A 188 28.61 -0.31 4.34
C TYR A 188 29.97 -0.63 3.70
N MET A 189 30.03 -0.94 2.41
CA MET A 189 31.27 -1.29 1.73
C MET A 189 32.12 -0.07 1.35
N ASP A 190 31.53 0.90 0.65
CA ASP A 190 32.25 2.05 0.07
C ASP A 190 32.18 3.29 0.96
N GLY A 191 31.03 3.56 1.60
CA GLY A 191 30.83 4.76 2.42
C GLY A 191 31.69 4.79 3.69
N PHE A 192 31.88 3.63 4.33
CA PHE A 192 32.79 3.53 5.48
C PHE A 192 34.27 3.57 5.07
N ARG A 193 34.64 2.91 3.97
CA ARG A 193 36.04 2.89 3.49
C ARG A 193 36.52 4.29 3.14
N THR A 194 35.75 5.05 2.38
CA THR A 194 36.12 6.40 1.93
C THR A 194 36.21 7.42 3.06
N LYS A 195 35.34 7.34 4.08
CA LYS A 195 35.44 8.19 5.27
C LYS A 195 36.68 7.90 6.11
N LEU A 196 37.11 6.65 6.21
CA LEU A 196 38.32 6.28 6.96
C LEU A 196 39.59 6.74 6.25
N THR A 197 39.67 6.65 4.92
CA THR A 197 40.86 7.10 4.17
C THR A 197 41.04 8.63 4.15
N LYS A 198 39.97 9.41 4.37
CA LYS A 198 40.05 10.89 4.48
C LYS A 198 40.42 11.39 5.89
N MET A 199 40.49 10.50 6.90
CA MET A 199 40.87 10.85 8.28
C MET A 199 42.33 10.52 8.62
N GLU A 200 43.07 9.89 7.71
CA GLU A 200 44.54 9.80 7.74
C GLU A 200 45.17 10.95 6.94
#